data_AF-A0A920I7P0-F1
#
_entry.id   AF-A0A920I7P0-F1
#
_cell.length_a   1.000
_cell.length_b   1.000
_cell.length_c   1.000
_cell.angle_alpha   90.00
_cell.angle_beta   90.00
_cell.angle_gamma   90.00
#
_symmetry.space_group_name_H-M   'P 1'
#
loop_
_entity.id
_entity.type
_entity.pdbx_description
1 polymer ?
#
loop_
_entity_poly.entity_id
_entity_poly.type
_entity_poly.pdbx_seq_one_letter_code
_entity_poly.pdbx_strand_id
1 'polypeptide(L)' 'MVEVKTFGDGSDLQLIHGYGDGGFRVSQERYAGDLFLLPRQATSWNPPAHIDELGAGDLLP' A
#
# COMPACT_ATOMS: atom_id res chain seq x y z
N MET A 1 26.72 6.84 -5.71
CA MET A 1 26.76 5.41 -5.32
C MET A 1 25.37 5.07 -4.81
N VAL A 2 24.67 4.12 -5.43
CA VAL A 2 23.32 3.68 -5.00
C VAL A 2 23.49 2.38 -4.21
N GLU A 3 23.02 2.36 -2.98
CA GLU A 3 23.03 1.16 -2.15
C GLU A 3 21.71 0.39 -2.38
N VAL A 4 21.78 -0.71 -3.11
CA VAL A 4 20.63 -1.62 -3.29
C VAL A 4 20.71 -2.66 -2.19
N LYS A 5 19.83 -2.57 -1.20
CA LYS A 5 19.71 -3.58 -0.14
C LYS A 5 18.75 -4.67 -0.59
N THR A 6 19.28 -5.87 -0.78
CA THR A 6 18.47 -7.07 -1.00
C THR A 6 18.02 -7.57 0.37
N PHE A 7 16.72 -7.54 0.62
CA PHE A 7 16.15 -8.16 1.82
C PHE A 7 16.13 -9.70 1.61
N GLY A 8 16.51 -10.47 2.64
CA GLY A 8 16.59 -11.94 2.54
C GLY A 8 15.24 -12.64 2.57
N ASP A 9 15.24 -13.98 2.47
CA ASP A 9 14.08 -14.90 2.35
C ASP A 9 13.03 -14.85 3.49
N GLY A 10 13.12 -13.87 4.39
CA GLY A 10 12.14 -13.58 5.45
C GLY A 10 11.46 -12.22 5.31
N SER A 11 11.63 -11.53 4.18
CA SER A 11 10.99 -10.24 3.94
C SER A 11 9.85 -10.39 2.93
N ASP A 12 8.71 -10.93 3.35
CA ASP A 12 7.43 -10.81 2.64
C ASP A 12 6.94 -9.36 2.66
N LEU A 13 7.84 -8.44 2.29
CA LEU A 13 7.61 -7.02 2.38
C LEU A 13 6.73 -6.59 1.23
N GLN A 14 5.75 -5.75 1.56
CA GLN A 14 4.92 -5.09 0.58
C GLN A 14 5.68 -3.87 0.04
N LEU A 15 6.19 -3.97 -1.18
CA LEU A 15 6.97 -2.93 -1.84
C LEU A 15 6.19 -2.30 -2.98
N ILE A 16 6.00 -0.98 -2.94
CA ILE A 16 5.39 -0.25 -4.04
C ILE A 16 6.39 -0.14 -5.19
N HIS A 17 6.07 -0.77 -6.31
CA HIS A 17 6.86 -0.73 -7.56
C HIS A 17 6.38 0.36 -8.51
N GLY A 18 5.14 0.82 -8.36
CA GLY A 18 4.58 1.88 -9.19
C GLY A 18 3.20 2.33 -8.71
N TYR A 19 2.79 3.51 -9.16
CA TYR A 19 1.49 4.12 -8.92
C TYR A 19 0.97 4.73 -10.22
N GLY A 20 -0.35 4.80 -10.39
CA GLY A 20 -1.00 5.31 -11.60
C GLY A 20 -2.29 4.57 -11.93
N ASP A 21 -3.04 5.05 -12.93
CA ASP A 21 -4.31 4.46 -13.40
C ASP A 21 -5.31 4.14 -12.28
N GLY A 22 -5.37 5.00 -11.24
CA GLY A 22 -6.26 4.80 -10.10
C GLY A 22 -5.84 3.69 -9.13
N GLY A 23 -4.56 3.32 -9.06
CA GLY A 23 -4.10 2.32 -8.11
C GLY A 23 -2.58 2.18 -7.98
N PHE A 24 -2.16 1.03 -7.44
CA PHE A 24 -0.77 0.74 -7.07
C PHE A 24 -0.34 -0.64 -7.59
N ARG A 25 0.95 -0.77 -7.93
CA ARG A 25 1.60 -2.06 -8.12
C ARG A 25 2.47 -2.36 -6.91
N VAL A 26 2.07 -3.33 -6.09
CA VAL A 26 2.74 -3.73 -4.85
C VAL A 26 3.24 -5.16 -4.99
N SER A 27 4.53 -5.41 -4.76
CA SER A 27 5.12 -6.76 -4.81
C SER A 27 4.67 -7.61 -6.00
N GLN A 28 4.64 -6.98 -7.19
CA GLN A 28 4.18 -7.54 -8.47
C GLN A 28 2.66 -7.75 -8.65
N GLU A 29 1.86 -7.46 -7.64
CA GLU A 29 0.40 -7.47 -7.68
C GLU A 29 -0.17 -6.07 -7.95
N ARG A 30 -1.35 -5.98 -8.58
CA ARG A 30 -2.01 -4.71 -8.89
C ARG A 30 -3.25 -4.52 -8.02
N TYR A 31 -3.29 -3.40 -7.30
CA TYR A 31 -4.40 -2.97 -6.47
C TYR A 31 -5.05 -1.74 -7.11
N ALA A 32 -6.38 -1.70 -7.14
CA ALA A 32 -7.16 -0.55 -7.58
C ALA A 32 -7.74 0.18 -6.37
N GLY A 33 -7.82 1.52 -6.45
CA GLY A 33 -8.30 2.38 -5.38
C GLY A 33 -7.29 2.57 -4.25
N ASP A 34 -7.82 2.93 -3.09
CA ASP A 34 -7.04 3.23 -1.90
C ASP A 34 -6.63 1.94 -1.17
N LEU A 35 -5.50 1.99 -0.46
CA LEU A 35 -4.86 0.80 0.08
C LEU A 35 -4.24 1.09 1.45
N PHE A 36 -4.56 0.25 2.44
CA PHE A 36 -3.71 0.11 3.62
C PHE A 36 -2.55 -0.81 3.30
N LEU A 37 -1.34 -0.24 3.30
CA LEU A 37 -0.11 -0.97 3.07
C LEU A 37 0.70 -1.08 4.36
N LEU A 38 0.70 -2.28 4.93
CA LEU A 38 1.54 -2.65 6.06
C LEU A 38 2.78 -3.41 5.56
N PRO A 39 3.83 -3.57 6.38
CA PRO A 39 5.04 -4.24 5.93
C PRO A 39 4.79 -5.61 5.32
N ARG A 40 3.81 -6.38 5.77
CA ARG A 40 3.54 -7.76 5.28
C ARG A 40 2.10 -7.99 4.81
N GLN A 41 1.31 -6.92 4.68
CA GLN A 41 -0.11 -7.02 4.33
C GLN A 41 -0.51 -5.82 3.48
N ALA A 42 -1.30 -6.07 2.46
CA ALA A 42 -1.96 -5.05 1.67
C ALA A 42 -3.47 -5.32 1.72
N THR A 43 -4.26 -4.32 2.12
CA THR A 43 -5.71 -4.45 2.24
C THR A 43 -6.37 -3.25 1.58
N SER A 44 -7.39 -3.49 0.74
CA SER A 44 -8.19 -2.42 0.16
C SER A 44 -8.74 -1.52 1.26
N TRP A 45 -8.59 -0.21 1.07
CA TRP A 45 -9.13 0.79 1.95
C TRP A 45 -10.27 1.53 1.25
N ASN A 46 -11.35 1.76 1.97
CA ASN A 46 -12.54 2.45 1.45
C ASN A 46 -12.80 3.70 2.31
N PRO A 47 -11.97 4.75 2.18
CA PRO A 47 -12.20 6.00 2.90
C PRO A 47 -13.48 6.71 2.41
N PRO A 48 -14.01 7.67 3.19
CA PRO A 48 -15.05 8.55 2.72
C PRO A 48 -14.60 9.36 1.50
N ALA A 49 -15.55 9.80 0.68
CA ALA A 49 -15.29 10.50 -0.58
C ALA A 49 -14.65 11.88 -0.36
N HIS A 50 -14.89 12.50 0.80
CA HIS A 50 -14.36 13.81 1.16
C HIS A 50 -13.41 13.69 2.34
N ILE A 51 -12.22 14.30 2.22
CA ILE A 51 -11.17 14.22 3.24
C ILE A 51 -11.61 14.82 4.59
N ASP A 52 -12.52 15.79 4.57
CA ASP A 52 -13.04 16.44 5.78
C ASP A 52 -13.96 15.51 6.60
N GLU A 53 -14.41 14.40 6.00
CA GLU A 53 -15.21 13.36 6.65
C GLU A 53 -14.33 12.25 7.23
N LEU A 54 -13.02 12.25 6.95
CA LEU A 54 -12.10 11.20 7.39
C LEU A 54 -11.92 11.23 8.91
N GLY A 55 -12.38 10.17 9.58
CA GLY A 55 -12.27 9.98 11.01
C GLY A 55 -11.24 8.93 11.42
N ALA A 56 -10.96 8.87 12.72
CA ALA A 56 -10.08 7.83 13.27
C ALA A 56 -10.60 6.41 13.04
N GLY A 57 -11.92 6.23 12.93
CA GLY A 57 -12.54 4.93 12.65
C GLY A 57 -12.24 4.41 11.26
N ASP A 58 -12.04 5.30 10.29
CA ASP A 58 -11.69 4.93 8.91
C ASP A 58 -10.23 4.47 8.78
N LEU A 59 -9.41 4.66 9.82
CA LEU A 59 -8.01 4.23 9.87
C LEU A 59 -7.81 2.82 10.44
N LEU A 60 -8.91 2.13 10.77
CA LEU A 60 -8.88 0.78 11.29
C LEU A 60 -8.84 -0.24 10.12
N PRO A 61 -7.91 -1.20 10.12
CA PRO A 61 -7.75 -2.19 9.06
C PRO A 61 -8.81 -3.31 9.08
#